data_AF-A0A2D0I7M3-F1
#
_entry.id   AF-A0A2D0I7M3-F1
#
_cell.length_a   1.000
_cell.length_b   1.000
_cell.length_c   1.000
_cell.angle_alpha   90.00
_cell.angle_beta   90.00
_cell.angle_gamma   90.00
#
_symmetry.space_group_name_H-M   'P 1'
#
loop_
_entity.id
_entity.type
_entity.pdbx_description
1 polymer ?
#
loop_
_entity_poly.entity_id
_entity_poly.type
_entity_poly.pdbx_seq_one_letter_code
_entity_poly.pdbx_strand_id
1 'polypeptide(L)'
;MHHDDQELLHHEERGGLTERYFGLSTLKFFIAVSIVLVVGVYMGFIFFGDNSLSVLLELEEHQNYLSDDIERLKAENASLQKQYFELKELDADSQ
;
A
#
# COMPACT_ATOMS: atom_id res chain seq x y z
N MET A 1 28.83 53.20 -36.28
CA MET A 1 27.44 52.72 -36.33
C MET A 1 27.47 51.19 -36.31
N HIS A 2 27.66 50.59 -35.14
CA HIS A 2 27.94 49.15 -34.99
C HIS A 2 27.50 48.64 -33.61
N HIS A 3 26.38 49.14 -33.08
CA HIS A 3 25.94 48.79 -31.73
C HIS A 3 24.44 48.45 -31.60
N ASP A 4 23.65 48.56 -32.66
CA ASP A 4 22.19 48.44 -32.53
C ASP A 4 21.63 47.08 -33.01
N ASP A 5 22.47 46.24 -33.64
CA ASP A 5 22.03 44.97 -34.22
C ASP A 5 22.19 43.75 -33.27
N GLN A 6 22.76 43.93 -32.07
CA GLN A 6 23.00 42.82 -31.12
C GLN A 6 21.89 42.59 -30.09
N GLU A 7 20.96 43.54 -29.88
CA GLU A 7 19.89 43.34 -28.88
C GLU A 7 18.70 42.49 -29.38
N LEU A 8 18.58 42.25 -30.68
CA LEU A 8 17.42 41.55 -31.24
C LEU A 8 17.56 40.02 -31.31
N LEU A 9 18.69 39.47 -30.88
CA LEU A 9 18.96 38.01 -30.90
C LEU A 9 18.72 37.31 -29.55
N HIS A 10 18.27 38.01 -28.50
CA HIS A 10 18.15 37.44 -27.15
C HIS A 10 16.73 36.99 -26.73
N HIS A 11 15.75 37.04 -27.63
CA HIS A 11 14.43 36.45 -27.39
C HIS A 11 14.20 35.16 -28.18
N GLU A 12 15.24 34.34 -28.36
CA GLU A 12 15.08 32.94 -28.73
C GLU A 12 14.47 32.13 -27.57
N GLU A 13 13.33 31.51 -27.90
CA GLU A 13 12.91 30.19 -27.44
C GLU A 13 12.78 29.95 -25.93
N ARG A 14 11.76 30.55 -25.31
CA ARG A 14 11.22 30.09 -24.02
C ARG A 14 9.75 29.68 -24.06
N GLY A 15 9.23 29.34 -25.25
CA GLY A 15 7.88 28.78 -25.36
C GLY A 15 7.93 27.28 -25.09
N GLY A 16 7.78 26.87 -23.83
CA GLY A 16 7.72 25.45 -23.50
C GLY A 16 6.53 24.76 -24.17
N LEU A 17 6.64 23.49 -24.53
CA LEU A 17 5.64 22.75 -25.32
C LEU A 17 4.19 22.85 -24.77
N THR A 18 4.02 22.98 -23.46
CA THR A 18 2.71 23.16 -22.80
C THR A 18 2.10 24.55 -22.97
N GLU A 19 2.92 25.57 -23.20
CA GLU A 19 2.51 26.95 -23.43
C GLU A 19 1.78 27.10 -24.78
N ARG A 20 2.13 26.23 -25.75
CA ARG A 20 1.51 26.20 -27.07
C ARG A 20 0.18 25.44 -27.13
N TYR A 21 -0.03 24.44 -26.27
CA TYR A 21 -1.27 23.66 -26.20
C TYR A 21 -2.29 24.19 -25.19
N PHE A 22 -1.81 24.74 -24.07
CA PHE A 22 -2.65 25.15 -22.94
C PHE A 22 -2.53 26.64 -22.59
N GLY A 23 -1.65 27.41 -23.23
CA GLY A 23 -1.47 28.85 -22.95
C GLY A 23 -0.93 29.15 -21.54
N LEU A 24 -0.48 28.13 -20.81
CA LEU A 24 -0.02 28.19 -19.44
C LEU A 24 1.49 27.96 -19.37
N SER A 25 2.19 28.81 -18.64
CA SER A 25 3.61 28.64 -18.34
C SER A 25 3.89 27.22 -17.80
N THR A 26 4.93 26.56 -18.31
CA THR A 26 5.35 25.20 -17.92
C THR A 26 5.37 25.00 -16.40
N LEU A 27 5.85 26.01 -15.66
CA LEU A 27 5.87 26.01 -14.20
C LEU A 27 4.48 25.87 -13.58
N LYS A 28 3.48 26.60 -14.10
CA LYS A 28 2.09 26.56 -13.61
C LYS A 28 1.44 25.22 -13.90
N PHE A 29 1.78 24.57 -15.02
CA PHE A 29 1.32 23.23 -15.35
C PHE A 29 1.84 22.18 -14.36
N PHE A 30 3.15 22.21 -14.05
CA PHE A 30 3.71 21.29 -13.04
C PHE A 30 3.10 21.50 -11.65
N ILE A 31 2.84 22.75 -11.25
CA ILE A 31 2.15 23.05 -10.00
C ILE A 31 0.72 22.47 -10.01
N ALA A 32 -0.03 22.65 -11.10
CA ALA A 32 -1.37 22.10 -11.22
C ALA A 32 -1.39 20.56 -11.13
N VAL A 33 -0.47 19.89 -11.84
CA VAL A 33 -0.32 18.43 -11.76
C VAL A 33 0.05 18.00 -10.34
N SER A 34 0.99 18.69 -9.69
CA SER A 34 1.35 18.41 -8.30
C SER A 34 0.16 18.56 -7.35
N ILE A 35 -0.68 19.57 -7.53
CA ILE A 35 -1.89 19.75 -6.71
C ILE A 35 -2.86 18.58 -6.92
N VAL A 36 -3.10 18.19 -8.18
CA VAL A 36 -3.98 17.05 -8.49
C VAL A 36 -3.45 15.76 -7.88
N LEU A 37 -2.14 15.50 -7.93
CA LEU A 37 -1.53 14.34 -7.30
C LEU A 37 -1.67 14.35 -5.78
N VAL A 38 -1.38 15.48 -5.13
CA VAL A 38 -1.52 15.63 -3.67
C VAL A 38 -2.98 15.43 -3.25
N VAL A 39 -3.93 16.02 -3.98
CA VAL A 39 -5.36 15.85 -3.71
C VAL A 39 -5.79 14.40 -3.94
N GLY A 40 -5.29 13.74 -4.97
CA GLY A 40 -5.57 12.33 -5.24
C GLY A 40 -5.07 11.40 -4.14
N VAL A 41 -3.84 11.62 -3.66
CA VAL A 41 -3.27 10.87 -2.53
C VAL A 41 -4.04 11.15 -1.23
N TYR A 42 -4.37 12.42 -0.95
CA TYR A 42 -5.15 12.80 0.23
C TYR A 42 -6.57 12.20 0.20
N MET A 43 -7.22 12.22 -0.95
CA MET A 43 -8.49 11.51 -1.19
C MET A 43 -8.32 10.02 -0.97
N GLY A 44 -7.23 9.41 -1.45
CA GLY A 44 -6.91 8.01 -1.19
C GLY A 44 -6.81 7.70 0.31
N PHE A 45 -6.07 8.52 1.07
CA PHE A 45 -6.00 8.37 2.52
C PHE A 45 -7.35 8.54 3.22
N ILE A 46 -8.25 9.41 2.74
CA ILE A 46 -9.59 9.56 3.31
C ILE A 46 -10.53 8.43 2.89
N PHE A 47 -10.50 8.01 1.62
CA PHE A 47 -11.35 6.94 1.10
C PHE A 47 -10.89 5.55 1.56
N PHE A 48 -9.62 5.37 1.90
CA PHE A 48 -9.10 4.10 2.41
C PHE A 48 -8.72 4.15 3.91
N GLY A 49 -8.79 5.31 4.56
CA GLY A 49 -8.62 5.46 6.01
C GLY A 49 -9.81 4.91 6.78
N ASP A 50 -9.55 4.12 7.83
CA ASP A 50 -10.51 3.36 8.67
C ASP A 50 -11.64 2.64 7.92
N ASN A 51 -11.47 2.48 6.60
CA ASN A 51 -12.54 2.04 5.75
C ASN A 51 -12.53 0.51 5.65
N SER A 52 -13.69 -0.04 5.30
CA SER A 52 -13.98 -1.48 5.27
C SER A 52 -12.88 -2.34 4.62
N LEU A 53 -12.13 -1.82 3.65
CA LEU A 53 -10.99 -2.55 3.05
C LEU A 53 -9.84 -2.80 4.04
N SER A 54 -9.44 -1.82 4.84
CA SER A 54 -8.39 -1.99 5.87
C SER A 54 -8.84 -3.00 6.92
N VAL A 55 -10.10 -2.87 7.37
CA VAL A 55 -10.70 -3.81 8.32
C VAL A 55 -10.78 -5.21 7.73
N LEU A 56 -11.14 -5.35 6.45
CA LEU A 56 -11.22 -6.63 5.76
C LEU A 56 -9.85 -7.31 5.66
N LEU A 57 -8.79 -6.56 5.34
CA LEU A 57 -7.43 -7.08 5.29
C LEU A 57 -6.93 -7.52 6.68
N GLU A 58 -7.21 -6.73 7.72
CA GLU A 58 -6.90 -7.09 9.10
C GLU A 58 -7.67 -8.35 9.54
N LEU A 59 -8.95 -8.45 9.15
CA LEU A 59 -9.78 -9.61 9.47
C LEU A 59 -9.31 -10.88 8.75
N GLU A 60 -8.84 -10.76 7.51
CA GLU A 60 -8.25 -11.85 6.74
C GLU A 60 -6.94 -12.33 7.39
N GLU A 61 -6.07 -11.41 7.80
CA GLU A 61 -4.84 -11.74 8.53
C GLU A 61 -5.16 -12.45 9.85
N HIS A 62 -6.13 -11.95 10.62
CA HIS A 62 -6.56 -12.57 11.87
C HIS A 62 -7.19 -13.95 11.65
N GLN A 63 -8.00 -14.11 10.59
CA GLN A 63 -8.59 -15.40 10.21
C GLN A 63 -7.51 -16.44 9.90
N ASN A 64 -6.48 -16.06 9.14
CA ASN A 64 -5.38 -16.95 8.80
C ASN A 64 -4.61 -17.38 10.05
N TYR A 65 -4.28 -16.43 10.94
CA TYR A 65 -3.65 -16.73 12.23
C TYR A 65 -4.47 -17.73 13.06
N LEU A 66 -5.79 -17.50 13.16
CA LEU A 66 -6.65 -18.36 13.96
C LEU A 66 -6.83 -19.75 13.34
N SER A 67 -6.84 -19.84 12.00
CA SER A 67 -6.88 -21.11 11.27
C SER A 67 -5.65 -21.97 11.57
N ASP A 68 -4.46 -21.38 11.49
CA ASP A 68 -3.20 -22.06 11.81
C ASP A 68 -3.17 -22.54 13.27
N ASP A 69 -3.66 -21.72 14.19
CA ASP A 69 -3.75 -22.09 15.60
C ASP A 69 -4.71 -23.26 15.83
N ILE A 70 -5.84 -23.30 15.13
CA ILE A 70 -6.78 -24.44 15.20
C ILE A 70 -6.12 -25.72 14.72
N GLU A 71 -5.37 -25.68 13.61
CA GLU A 71 -4.67 -26.86 13.10
C GLU A 71 -3.60 -27.35 14.08
N ARG A 72 -2.82 -26.43 14.63
CA ARG A 72 -1.81 -26.73 15.66
C ARG A 72 -2.44 -27.37 16.90
N LEU A 73 -3.51 -26.77 17.43
CA LEU A 73 -4.21 -27.31 18.61
C LEU A 73 -4.86 -28.67 18.35
N LYS A 74 -5.36 -28.92 17.14
CA LYS A 74 -5.87 -30.25 16.77
C LYS A 74 -4.77 -31.30 16.76
N ALA A 75 -3.61 -30.98 16.19
CA ALA A 75 -2.46 -31.88 16.18
C ALA A 75 -1.97 -32.17 17.60
N GLU A 76 -1.86 -31.13 18.43
CA GLU A 76 -1.45 -31.25 19.83
C GLU A 76 -2.46 -32.11 20.62
N ASN A 77 -3.76 -31.84 20.49
CA ASN A 77 -4.81 -32.65 21.13
C ASN A 77 -4.75 -34.13 20.70
N ALA A 78 -4.53 -34.43 19.43
CA ALA A 78 -4.40 -35.81 18.96
C ALA A 78 -3.17 -36.49 19.57
N SER A 79 -2.05 -35.79 19.68
CA SER A 79 -0.83 -36.31 20.30
C SER A 79 -1.01 -36.57 21.81
N LEU A 80 -1.71 -35.67 22.51
CA LEU A 80 -2.04 -35.79 23.93
C LEU A 80 -3.01 -36.93 24.17
N GLN A 81 -4.04 -37.08 23.33
CA GLN A 81 -4.98 -38.21 23.42
C GLN A 81 -4.26 -39.54 23.25
N LYS A 82 -3.32 -39.63 22.30
CA LYS A 82 -2.53 -40.84 22.10
C LYS A 82 -1.72 -41.20 23.35
N GLN A 83 -0.97 -40.24 23.90
CA GLN A 83 -0.18 -40.44 25.13
C GLN A 83 -1.07 -40.82 26.33
N TYR A 84 -2.25 -40.21 26.44
CA TYR A 84 -3.22 -40.54 27.48
C TYR A 84 -3.70 -41.99 27.39
N PHE A 85 -3.98 -42.48 26.18
CA PHE A 85 -4.38 -43.89 25.99
C PHE A 85 -3.23 -44.86 26.30
N GLU A 86 -2.02 -44.58 25.84
CA GLU A 86 -0.83 -45.40 26.13
C GLU A 86 -0.59 -45.51 27.65
N LEU A 87 -0.66 -44.39 28.37
CA LEU A 87 -0.48 -44.39 29.83
C LEU A 87 -1.61 -45.15 30.55
N LYS A 88 -2.85 -45.00 30.10
CA LYS A 88 -4.00 -45.69 30.69
C LYS A 88 -3.95 -47.21 30.47
N GLU A 89 -3.41 -47.67 29.35
CA GLU A 89 -3.18 -49.08 29.07
C GLU A 89 -2.10 -49.66 30.00
N LEU A 90 -0.99 -48.93 30.19
CA LEU A 90 0.07 -49.32 31.13
C LEU A 90 -0.41 -49.42 32.58
N ASP A 91 -1.23 -48.48 33.04
CA ASP A 91 -1.81 -48.52 34.39
C ASP A 91 -2.74 -49.72 34.58
N ALA A 92 -3.52 -50.08 33.54
CA ALA A 92 -4.44 -51.21 33.58
C ALA A 92 -3.73 -52.57 33.60
N ASP A 93 -2.61 -52.71 32.91
CA ASP A 93 -1.77 -53.93 32.92
C ASP A 93 -0.99 -54.11 34.24
N SER A 94 -0.85 -53.04 35.03
CA SER A 94 -0.11 -53.06 36.30
C SER A 94 -0.96 -53.46 37.53
N GLN A 95 -2.28 -53.64 37.37
CA GLN A 95 -3.21 -54.05 38.44
C GLN A 95 -3.76 -55.46 38.26
#